data_AF-A0A327VVJ0-F1
#
_entry.id   AF-A0A327VVJ0-F1
#
_cell.length_a   1.000
_cell.length_b   1.000
_cell.length_c   1.000
_cell.angle_alpha   90.00
_cell.angle_beta   90.00
_cell.angle_gamma   90.00
#
_symmetry.space_group_name_H-M   'P 1'
#
loop_
_entity.id
_entity.type
_entity.pdbx_description
1 polymer ?
#
loop_
_entity_poly.entity_id
_entity_poly.type
_entity_poly.pdbx_seq_one_letter_code
_entity_poly.pdbx_strand_id
1 'polypeptide(L)' 'RDTWRQWSYAWQATKGGHTLTVRATDRTGETQTEKRTATIPDGASGWHSVVVTVD' A
#
# COMPACT_ATOMS: atom_id res chain seq x y z
N ARG A 1 17.72 2.70 11.92
CA ARG A 1 17.69 3.60 10.74
C ARG A 1 16.51 3.15 9.91
N ASP A 2 15.45 3.94 9.88
CA ASP A 2 14.24 3.59 9.15
C ASP A 2 14.46 3.94 7.69
N THR A 3 14.56 2.91 6.87
CA THR A 3 14.79 3.03 5.44
C THR A 3 13.67 2.29 4.74
N TRP A 4 13.13 2.90 3.70
CA TRP A 4 12.14 2.26 2.83
C TRP A 4 12.68 0.92 2.29
N ARG A 5 11.75 -0.02 2.07
CA ARG A 5 12.03 -1.31 1.43
C ARG A 5 11.19 -1.40 0.17
N GLN A 6 11.84 -1.56 -0.97
CA GLN A 6 11.14 -1.87 -2.21
C GLN A 6 10.57 -3.29 -2.12
N TRP A 7 9.37 -3.47 -2.65
CA TRP A 7 8.74 -4.79 -2.77
C TRP A 7 8.01 -4.88 -4.12
N SER A 8 7.77 -6.12 -4.56
CA SER A 8 7.00 -6.42 -5.77
C SER A 8 6.16 -7.65 -5.55
N TYR A 9 4.97 -7.70 -6.16
CA TYR A 9 4.09 -8.87 -6.14
C TYR A 9 3.70 -9.23 -7.57
N ALA A 10 4.04 -10.45 -8.01
CA ALA A 10 3.64 -10.96 -9.31
C ALA A 10 2.18 -11.40 -9.26
N TRP A 11 1.32 -10.61 -9.90
CA TRP A 11 -0.12 -10.85 -9.90
C TRP A 11 -0.58 -11.34 -11.27
N GLN A 12 -1.25 -12.49 -11.30
CA GLN A 12 -1.93 -13.00 -12.49
C GLN A 12 -3.29 -12.32 -12.62
N ALA A 13 -3.35 -11.21 -13.37
CA ALA A 13 -4.55 -10.40 -13.50
C ALA A 13 -5.58 -11.00 -14.47
N THR A 14 -6.86 -10.85 -14.15
CA THR A 14 -7.96 -11.08 -15.10
C THR A 14 -8.25 -9.81 -15.88
N LYS A 15 -8.86 -9.91 -17.06
CA LYS A 15 -9.30 -8.73 -17.82
C LYS A 15 -10.32 -7.91 -17.03
N GLY A 16 -10.30 -6.59 -17.22
CA GLY A 16 -11.24 -5.65 -16.60
C GLY A 16 -10.58 -4.63 -15.67
N GLY A 17 -11.42 -3.87 -14.97
CA GLY A 17 -10.98 -2.86 -14.00
C GLY A 17 -10.70 -3.45 -12.62
N HIS A 18 -9.61 -3.01 -12.00
CA HIS A 18 -9.16 -3.46 -10.69
C HIS A 18 -8.71 -2.29 -9.81
N THR A 19 -8.99 -2.39 -8.52
CA THR A 19 -8.44 -1.49 -7.50
C THR A 19 -7.40 -2.24 -6.71
N LEU A 20 -6.13 -1.84 -6.83
CA LEU A 20 -5.02 -2.41 -6.08
C LEU A 20 -4.79 -1.56 -4.84
N THR A 21 -4.84 -2.18 -3.66
CA THR A 21 -4.65 -1.52 -2.36
C THR A 21 -3.50 -2.15 -1.60
N VAL A 22 -2.64 -1.33 -0.98
CA VAL A 22 -1.44 -1.78 -0.27
C VAL A 22 -1.42 -1.31 1.18
N ARG A 23 -0.85 -2.14 2.05
CA ARG A 23 -0.60 -1.85 3.47
C ARG A 23 0.71 -2.50 3.91
N ALA A 24 1.38 -1.90 4.89
CA ALA A 24 2.59 -2.45 5.50
C ALA A 24 2.37 -2.89 6.94
N THR A 25 3.18 -3.84 7.40
CA THR A 25 3.32 -4.22 8.82
C THR A 25 4.75 -3.95 9.24
N ASP A 26 4.94 -3.27 10.37
CA ASP A 26 6.26 -2.92 10.86
C ASP A 26 6.92 -4.06 11.67
N ARG A 27 8.11 -3.80 12.21
CA ARG A 27 8.85 -4.78 13.02
C ARG A 27 8.23 -5.07 14.39
N THR A 28 7.31 -4.23 14.85
CA THR A 28 6.58 -4.41 16.10
C THR A 28 5.31 -5.24 15.90
N GLY A 29 4.95 -5.51 14.65
CA GLY A 29 3.72 -6.20 14.26
C GLY A 29 2.55 -5.25 14.02
N GLU A 30 2.76 -3.94 14.11
CA GLU A 30 1.73 -2.96 13.84
C GLU A 30 1.45 -2.89 12.33
N THR A 31 0.19 -3.11 11.94
CA THR A 31 -0.25 -3.04 10.55
C THR A 31 -0.93 -1.71 10.29
N GLN A 32 -0.58 -1.07 9.19
CA GLN A 32 -1.17 0.18 8.75
C GLN A 32 -2.69 0.10 8.68
N THR A 33 -3.36 1.05 9.34
CA THR A 33 -4.82 1.19 9.31
C THR A 33 -5.31 1.76 7.99
N GLU A 34 -6.58 1.56 7.67
CA GLU A 34 -7.23 2.20 6.51
C GLU A 34 -7.35 3.74 6.69
N LYS A 35 -7.53 4.18 7.95
CA LYS A 35 -7.67 5.60 8.30
C LYS A 35 -6.47 6.40 7.78
N ARG A 36 -6.75 7.38 6.92
CA ARG A 36 -5.75 8.35 6.46
C ARG A 36 -5.41 9.32 7.58
N THR A 37 -4.12 9.62 7.70
CA THR A 37 -3.60 10.56 8.70
C THR A 37 -2.77 11.62 8.00
N ALA A 38 -2.65 12.79 8.63
CA ALA A 38 -1.85 13.88 8.09
C ALA A 38 -0.39 13.43 7.93
N THR A 39 0.25 13.83 6.83
CA THR A 39 1.56 13.36 6.39
C THR A 39 2.74 13.86 7.25
N ILE A 40 2.50 14.76 8.20
CA ILE A 40 3.54 15.37 9.03
C ILE A 40 3.40 14.86 10.48
N PRO A 41 4.50 14.48 11.15
CA PRO A 41 5.88 14.35 10.63
C PRO A 41 6.19 12.97 10.03
N ASP A 42 5.33 11.97 10.25
CA ASP A 42 5.66 10.55 10.05
C ASP A 42 5.28 10.00 8.66
N GLY A 43 5.07 10.88 7.68
CA GLY A 43 4.68 10.49 6.33
C GLY A 43 3.20 10.10 6.20
N ALA A 44 2.77 9.81 4.98
CA ALA A 44 1.38 9.48 4.70
C ALA A 44 1.07 8.06 5.18
N SER A 45 0.16 7.93 6.14
CA SER A 45 -0.43 6.66 6.57
C SER A 45 -1.88 6.53 6.07
N GLY A 46 -2.46 5.34 6.17
CA GLY A 46 -3.68 4.97 5.45
C GLY A 46 -3.38 4.22 4.15
N TRP A 47 -4.23 3.27 3.77
CA TRP A 47 -3.94 2.43 2.61
C TRP A 47 -3.84 3.24 1.32
N HIS A 48 -2.82 2.94 0.52
CA HIS A 48 -2.65 3.54 -0.80
C HIS A 48 -3.35 2.64 -1.83
N SER A 49 -4.11 3.25 -2.73
CA SER A 49 -4.83 2.54 -3.78
C SER A 49 -4.57 3.15 -5.14
N VAL A 50 -4.47 2.29 -6.16
CA VAL A 50 -4.43 2.68 -7.57
C VAL A 50 -5.51 1.90 -8.33
N VAL A 51 -6.10 2.53 -9.34
CA VAL A 51 -7.06 1.89 -10.25
C VAL A 51 -6.34 1.57 -11.55
N VAL A 52 -6.47 0.34 -12.02
CA VAL A 52 -5.87 -0.14 -13.26
C VAL A 52 -6.90 -0.87 -14.12
N THR A 53 -6.72 -0.84 -15.43
CA THR A 53 -7.49 -1.64 -16.39
C THR A 53 -6.56 -2.63 -17.06
N VAL A 54 -6.97 -3.89 -17.16
CA VAL A 54 -6.22 -4.98 -17.81
C VAL A 54 -7.00 -5.44 -19.05
N ASP A 55 -6.34 -5.40 -20.21
CA ASP A 55 -6.94 -5.70 -21.52
C ASP A 55 -6.79 -7.15 -21.98
#